data_AF-A0A920VRB6-F1
#
_entry.id   AF-A0A920VRB6-F1
#
_cell.length_a   1.000
_cell.length_b   1.000
_cell.length_c   1.000
_cell.angle_alpha   90.00
_cell.angle_beta   90.00
_cell.angle_gamma   90.00
#
_symmetry.space_group_name_H-M   'P 1'
#
loop_
_entity.id
_entity.type
_entity.pdbx_description
1 polymer ?
#
loop_
_entity_poly.entity_id
_entity_poly.type
_entity_poly.pdbx_seq_one_letter_code
_entity_poly.pdbx_strand_id
1 'polypeptide(L)' 'MMSALGAIDIALWDIKGKSLNKPVYELLGGPTREKVRLYTI' A
#
# COMPACT_ATOMS: atom_id res chain seq x y z
N MET A 1 20.71 0.20 -5.58
CA MET A 1 20.37 -1.23 -5.75
C MET A 1 19.08 -1.63 -5.04
N MET A 2 18.82 -1.19 -3.79
CA MET A 2 17.55 -1.49 -3.08
C MET A 2 16.29 -0.88 -3.72
N SER A 3 16.41 0.21 -4.48
CA SER A 3 15.26 0.89 -5.11
C SER A 3 14.51 0.01 -6.12
N ALA A 4 15.23 -0.88 -6.82
CA ALA A 4 14.62 -1.80 -7.78
C ALA A 4 13.80 -2.90 -7.09
N LEU A 5 14.31 -3.46 -5.97
CA LEU A 5 13.52 -4.40 -5.16
C LEU A 5 12.26 -3.73 -4.60
N GLY A 6 12.39 -2.53 -4.01
CA GLY A 6 11.23 -1.81 -3.49
C GLY A 6 10.18 -1.50 -4.55
N ALA A 7 10.59 -1.16 -5.77
CA ALA A 7 9.65 -0.96 -6.88
C ALA A 7 8.92 -2.24 -7.28
N ILE A 8 9.61 -3.39 -7.27
CA ILE A 8 9.01 -4.71 -7.54
C ILE A 8 8.00 -5.07 -6.44
N ASP A 9 8.35 -4.87 -5.17
CA ASP A 9 7.45 -5.16 -4.05
C ASP A 9 6.18 -4.30 -4.11
N ILE A 10 6.29 -3.02 -4.43
CA ILE A 10 5.14 -2.12 -4.61
C ILE A 10 4.24 -2.61 -5.75
N ALA A 11 4.82 -3.01 -6.89
CA ALA A 11 4.07 -3.50 -8.04
C ALA A 11 3.32 -4.81 -7.73
N LEU A 12 3.95 -5.74 -6.99
CA LEU A 12 3.32 -6.98 -6.56
C LEU A 12 2.11 -6.71 -5.64
N TRP A 13 2.25 -5.76 -4.71
CA TRP A 13 1.15 -5.35 -3.83
C TRP A 13 0.01 -4.66 -4.58
N ASP A 14 0.32 -3.85 -5.61
CA ASP A 14 -0.69 -3.22 -6.47
C ASP A 14 -1.50 -4.26 -7.26
N ILE A 15 -0.82 -5.24 -7.88
CA ILE A 15 -1.49 -6.33 -8.61
C ILE A 15 -2.36 -7.16 -7.68
N LYS A 16 -1.88 -7.48 -6.47
CA LYS A 16 -2.64 -8.24 -5.47
C LYS A 16 -3.88 -7.47 -5.01
N GLY A 17 -3.77 -6.17 -4.78
CA GLY A 17 -4.90 -5.30 -4.44
C GLY A 17 -5.95 -5.23 -5.57
N LYS A 18 -5.49 -5.08 -6.82
CA LYS A 18 -6.36 -5.13 -8.01
C LYS A 18 -7.07 -6.46 -8.18
N SER A 19 -6.37 -7.58 -8.00
CA SER A 19 -6.94 -8.93 -8.07
C SER A 19 -8.02 -9.16 -7.01
N LEU A 20 -7.79 -8.66 -5.80
CA LEU A 20 -8.73 -8.77 -4.68
C LEU A 20 -9.81 -7.67 -4.67
N ASN A 21 -9.77 -6.74 -5.65
CA ASN A 21 -10.63 -5.56 -5.74
C ASN A 21 -10.73 -4.78 -4.42
N LYS A 22 -9.65 -4.80 -3.63
CA LYS A 22 -9.57 -4.23 -2.30
C LYS A 22 -8.30 -3.40 -2.17
N PRO A 23 -8.36 -2.22 -1.54
CA PRO A 23 -7.18 -1.42 -1.32
C PRO A 23 -6.19 -2.15 -0.39
N VAL A 24 -4.88 -1.95 -0.62
CA VAL A 24 -3.82 -2.68 0.09
C VAL A 24 -3.92 -2.53 1.62
N TYR A 25 -4.37 -1.39 2.13
CA TYR A 25 -4.56 -1.19 3.57
C TYR A 25 -5.64 -2.11 4.18
N GLU A 26 -6.64 -2.53 3.40
CA GLU A 26 -7.62 -3.53 3.86
C GLU A 26 -6.98 -4.91 3.99
N LEU A 27 -6.04 -5.24 3.11
CA LEU A 27 -5.29 -6.51 3.18
C LEU A 27 -4.36 -6.56 4.41
N LEU A 28 -3.97 -5.41 4.94
CA LEU A 28 -3.08 -5.27 6.09
C LEU A 28 -3.82 -5.17 7.44
N GLY A 29 -5.14 -5.39 7.45
CA GLY A 29 -5.95 -5.36 8.68
C GLY A 29 -6.97 -4.24 8.75
N GLY A 30 -7.18 -3.49 7.66
CA GLY A 30 -8.21 -2.46 7.60
C GLY A 30 -7.75 -1.10 8.15
N PRO A 31 -8.59 -0.07 8.00
CA PRO A 31 -8.25 1.29 8.43
C PRO A 31 -8.21 1.36 9.96
N THR A 32 -7.02 1.49 10.54
CA THR A 32 -6.85 1.75 11.99
C THR A 32 -7.19 3.20 12.37
N ARG A 33 -7.32 4.10 11.37
CA ARG A 33 -7.56 5.54 11.55
C ARG A 33 -8.49 6.04 10.44
N GLU A 34 -9.44 6.92 10.76
CA GLU A 34 -10.36 7.50 9.77
C GLU A 34 -9.67 8.44 8.77
N LYS A 35 -8.64 9.17 9.22
CA LYS A 35 -7.89 10.13 8.38
C LYS A 35 -6.40 10.07 8.69
N VAL A 36 -5.59 10.11 7.64
CA VAL A 36 -4.13 10.22 7.74
C VAL A 36 -3.78 11.70 7.85
N ARG A 37 -3.20 12.12 8.98
CA ARG A 37 -2.71 13.49 9.14
C ARG A 37 -1.38 13.62 8.41
N LEU A 38 -1.38 14.42 7.35
CA LEU A 38 -0.17 14.82 6.65
C LEU A 38 0.48 15.96 7.43
N TYR A 39 1.77 15.84 7.70
CA TYR A 39 2.58 16.94 8.20
C TYR A 39 3.32 17.53 6.99
N THR A 40 2.98 18.75 6.61
CA THR A 40 3.76 19.52 5.63
C THR A 40 4.69 20.44 6.40
N ILE A 41 5.95 20.50 5.99
CA ILE A 41 6.91 21.51 6.43
C ILE A 41 6.95 22.64 5.39
#